data_AF-A0A7R9LN28-F1
#
_entry.id   AF-A0A7R9LN28-F1
#
_cell.length_a   1.000
_cell.length_b   1.000
_cell.length_c   1.000
_cell.angle_alpha   90.00
_cell.angle_beta   90.00
_cell.angle_gamma   90.00
#
_symmetry.space_group_name_H-M   'P 1'
#
loop_
_entity.id
_entity.type
_entity.pdbx_description
1 polymer ?
#
loop_
_entity_poly.entity_id
_entity_poly.type
_entity_poly.pdbx_seq_one_letter_code
_entity_poly.pdbx_strand_id
1 'polypeptide(L)'
;MPKAVNVRVTTMDAELEFAIQPNTTGKQLFDQVVKTIGVQFNGDGDGDSAIDVPRPEEERETEVSKKKDLQEQLKLLQQDLALSKDDSKVTKNDVLHEENVRQGRDKYKTLRDIRKGNTKRRVDQFENM
;
A
#
# COMPACT_ATOMS: atom_id res chain seq x y z
N MET A 1 -1.22 -33.44 -11.54
CA MET A 1 -2.04 -32.32 -11.01
C MET A 1 -1.11 -31.39 -10.24
N PRO A 2 -1.20 -30.06 -10.39
CA PRO A 2 -0.39 -29.15 -9.59
C PRO A 2 -0.68 -29.35 -8.10
N LYS A 3 0.36 -29.26 -7.28
CA LYS A 3 0.24 -29.44 -5.82
C LYS A 3 -0.47 -28.22 -5.24
N ALA A 4 -1.44 -28.44 -4.37
CA ALA A 4 -2.13 -27.36 -3.66
C ALA A 4 -1.15 -26.61 -2.73
N VAL A 5 -1.41 -25.31 -2.54
CA VAL A 5 -0.67 -24.39 -1.67
C VAL A 5 -1.57 -24.02 -0.50
N ASN A 6 -1.05 -24.13 0.72
CA ASN A 6 -1.79 -23.72 1.91
C ASN A 6 -1.59 -22.22 2.17
N VAL A 7 -2.68 -21.49 2.34
CA VAL A 7 -2.71 -20.06 2.64
C VAL A 7 -3.50 -19.84 3.92
N ARG A 8 -2.95 -19.03 4.82
CA ARG A 8 -3.62 -18.60 6.05
C ARG A 8 -4.16 -17.18 5.87
N VAL A 9 -5.42 -16.98 6.23
CA VAL A 9 -6.12 -15.69 6.18
C VAL A 9 -6.56 -15.35 7.60
N THR A 10 -6.05 -14.25 8.14
CA THR A 10 -6.44 -13.73 9.45
C THR A 10 -7.43 -12.60 9.26
N THR A 11 -8.59 -12.72 9.92
CA THR A 11 -9.57 -11.64 10.09
C THR A 11 -9.60 -11.20 11.55
N MET A 12 -10.45 -10.22 11.90
CA MET A 12 -10.57 -9.79 13.31
C MET A 12 -11.03 -10.93 14.23
N ASP A 13 -11.96 -11.75 13.76
CA ASP A 13 -12.67 -12.72 14.60
C ASP A 13 -12.25 -14.18 14.33
N ALA A 14 -11.43 -14.43 13.31
CA ALA A 14 -11.04 -15.78 12.92
C ALA A 14 -9.69 -15.87 12.21
N GLU A 15 -9.05 -17.03 12.34
CA GLU A 15 -7.98 -17.47 11.44
C GLU A 15 -8.50 -18.63 10.58
N LEU A 16 -8.34 -18.50 9.27
CA LEU A 16 -8.82 -19.47 8.28
C LEU A 16 -7.63 -20.03 7.49
N GLU A 17 -7.66 -21.31 7.19
CA GLU A 17 -6.68 -21.96 6.31
C GLU A 17 -7.36 -22.51 5.06
N PHE A 18 -6.76 -22.25 3.90
CA PHE A 18 -7.24 -22.67 2.60
C PHE A 18 -6.16 -23.42 1.85
N ALA A 19 -6.50 -24.56 1.24
CA ALA A 19 -5.67 -25.20 0.23
C ALA A 19 -6.13 -24.73 -1.15
N ILE A 20 -5.31 -23.92 -1.83
CA ILE A 20 -5.61 -23.32 -3.14
C ILE A 20 -4.72 -23.89 -4.24
N GLN A 21 -5.14 -23.73 -5.49
CA GLN A 21 -4.28 -24.07 -6.63
C GLN A 21 -3.27 -22.94 -6.87
N PRO A 22 -2.07 -23.22 -7.41
CA PRO A 22 -1.08 -22.18 -7.70
C PRO A 22 -1.55 -21.08 -8.68
N ASN A 23 -2.58 -21.36 -9.49
CA ASN A 23 -3.18 -20.41 -10.42
C ASN A 23 -4.44 -19.72 -9.88
N THR A 24 -4.76 -19.91 -8.59
CA THR A 24 -5.89 -19.23 -7.95
C THR A 24 -5.60 -17.72 -7.85
N THR A 25 -6.52 -16.90 -8.34
CA THR A 25 -6.39 -15.43 -8.30
C THR A 25 -6.74 -14.89 -6.91
N GLY A 26 -6.29 -13.66 -6.61
CA GLY A 26 -6.68 -12.95 -5.41
C GLY A 26 -8.19 -12.78 -5.30
N LYS A 27 -8.86 -12.53 -6.44
CA LYS A 27 -10.34 -12.46 -6.49
C LYS A 27 -11.00 -13.78 -6.11
N GLN A 28 -10.52 -14.90 -6.64
CA GLN A 28 -11.06 -16.22 -6.33
C GLN A 28 -10.89 -16.57 -4.86
N LEU A 29 -9.70 -16.32 -4.29
CA LEU A 29 -9.46 -16.51 -2.86
C LEU A 29 -10.34 -15.57 -2.02
N PHE A 30 -10.47 -14.29 -2.40
CA PHE A 30 -11.35 -13.34 -1.72
C PHE A 30 -12.79 -13.86 -1.69
N ASP A 31 -13.36 -14.22 -2.85
CA ASP A 31 -14.72 -14.74 -2.96
C ASP A 31 -14.93 -16.00 -2.07
N GLN A 32 -13.92 -16.88 -1.98
CA GLN A 32 -13.95 -18.05 -1.10
C GLN A 32 -13.95 -17.66 0.38
N VAL A 33 -13.10 -16.73 0.81
CA VAL A 33 -13.06 -16.21 2.19
C VAL A 33 -14.40 -15.60 2.57
N VAL A 34 -14.95 -14.73 1.72
CA VAL A 34 -16.24 -14.06 1.93
C VAL A 34 -17.34 -15.08 2.13
N LYS A 35 -17.40 -16.09 1.27
CA LYS A 35 -18.38 -17.19 1.35
C LYS A 35 -18.24 -17.99 2.65
N THR A 36 -17.02 -18.26 3.10
CA THR A 36 -16.75 -19.03 4.33
C THR A 36 -17.16 -18.27 5.60
N ILE A 37 -16.90 -16.97 5.67
CA ILE A 37 -17.23 -16.15 6.85
C ILE A 37 -18.71 -15.75 6.85
N GLY A 38 -19.39 -15.80 5.70
CA GLY A 38 -20.79 -15.39 5.58
C GLY A 38 -20.98 -13.87 5.61
N VAL A 39 -19.92 -13.09 5.39
CA VAL A 39 -20.00 -11.63 5.29
C VAL A 39 -20.61 -11.28 3.93
N GLN A 40 -21.73 -10.56 3.92
CA GLN A 40 -22.27 -10.00 2.69
C GLN A 40 -21.60 -8.65 2.43
N PHE A 41 -20.71 -8.59 1.44
CA PHE A 41 -20.23 -7.32 0.89
C PHE A 41 -21.32 -6.75 -0.02
N ASN A 42 -22.39 -6.24 0.58
CA ASN A 42 -23.49 -5.62 -0.14
C ASN A 42 -23.11 -4.18 -0.49
N GLY A 43 -22.59 -3.97 -1.70
CA GLY A 43 -22.58 -2.65 -2.33
C GLY A 43 -21.29 -2.29 -3.06
N ASP A 44 -21.48 -1.72 -4.25
CA ASP A 44 -20.49 -0.90 -4.97
C ASP A 44 -20.32 0.48 -4.33
N GLY A 45 -20.85 0.67 -3.11
CA GLY A 45 -20.73 1.91 -2.37
C GLY A 45 -19.30 2.08 -1.86
N ASP A 46 -18.74 3.28 -2.08
CA ASP A 46 -17.53 3.78 -1.40
C ASP A 46 -17.68 3.88 0.14
N GLY A 47 -18.77 3.35 0.70
CA GLY A 47 -18.98 3.18 2.13
C GLY A 47 -17.94 2.23 2.67
N ASP A 48 -17.05 2.80 3.49
CA ASP A 48 -16.02 2.15 4.27
C ASP A 48 -16.64 1.08 5.17
N SER A 49 -16.95 -0.08 4.58
CA SER A 49 -17.25 -1.32 5.30
C SER A 49 -15.92 -1.87 5.82
N ALA A 50 -15.16 -1.01 6.51
CA ALA A 50 -13.97 -1.37 7.20
C ALA A 50 -14.42 -2.00 8.50
N ILE A 51 -14.20 -3.31 8.57
CA ILE A 51 -13.70 -3.91 9.81
C ILE A 51 -12.69 -2.90 10.40
N ASP A 52 -12.99 -2.31 11.54
CA ASP A 52 -12.21 -1.24 12.20
C ASP A 52 -10.89 -1.83 12.71
N VAL A 53 -10.00 -2.12 11.77
CA VAL A 53 -8.61 -2.46 12.06
C VAL A 53 -7.90 -1.14 12.30
N PRO A 54 -7.32 -0.90 13.48
CA PRO A 54 -6.52 0.30 13.69
C PRO A 54 -5.44 0.39 12.61
N ARG A 55 -5.47 1.49 11.84
CA ARG A 55 -4.47 1.81 10.81
C ARG A 55 -3.61 2.97 11.28
N PRO A 56 -2.75 2.78 12.30
CA PRO A 56 -1.98 3.87 12.90
C PRO A 56 -1.07 4.57 11.89
N GLU A 57 -0.72 3.92 10.78
CA GLU A 57 0.01 4.55 9.69
C GLU A 57 -0.73 5.66 8.95
N GLU A 58 -2.06 5.68 9.01
CA GLU A 58 -2.85 6.73 8.37
C GLU A 58 -2.66 8.09 9.07
N GLU A 59 -2.39 8.10 10.37
CA GLU A 59 -2.10 9.33 11.12
C GLU A 59 -0.61 9.70 11.13
N ARG A 60 0.25 8.89 10.53
CA ARG A 60 1.70 9.14 10.56
C ARG A 60 2.10 10.24 9.57
N GLU A 61 3.08 11.00 10.02
CA GLU A 61 3.79 12.01 9.25
C GLU A 61 5.30 11.75 9.32
N THR A 62 6.03 12.23 8.31
CA THR A 62 7.48 12.12 8.29
C THR A 62 8.14 13.09 9.26
N GLU A 63 9.32 12.73 9.78
CA GLU A 63 10.07 13.62 10.67
C GLU A 63 10.39 14.97 10.00
N VAL A 64 10.68 14.95 8.69
CA VAL A 64 10.94 16.17 7.92
C VAL A 64 9.69 17.06 7.81
N SER A 65 8.49 16.50 7.81
CA SER A 65 7.24 17.27 7.85
C SER A 65 7.00 17.91 9.22
N LYS A 66 7.42 17.23 10.30
CA LYS A 66 7.21 17.70 11.68
C LYS A 66 8.22 18.75 12.13
N LYS A 67 9.48 18.62 11.69
CA LYS A 67 10.62 19.41 12.17
C LYS A 67 11.08 20.40 11.11
N LYS A 68 10.73 21.68 11.31
CA LYS A 68 11.13 22.77 10.41
C LYS A 68 12.64 22.85 10.21
N ASP A 69 13.42 22.69 11.28
CA ASP A 69 14.89 22.75 11.21
C ASP A 69 15.45 21.62 10.34
N LEU A 70 14.89 20.41 10.44
CA LEU A 70 15.28 19.27 9.61
C LEU A 70 14.94 19.52 8.14
N GLN A 71 13.76 20.10 7.87
CA GLN A 71 13.35 20.48 6.52
C GLN A 71 14.31 21.51 5.91
N GLU A 72 14.71 22.52 6.69
CA GLU A 72 15.65 23.55 6.25
C GLU A 72 17.06 22.98 6.03
N GLN A 73 17.56 22.15 6.95
CA GLN A 73 18.84 21.46 6.80
C GLN A 73 18.90 20.60 5.54
N LEU A 74 17.86 19.81 5.26
CA LEU A 74 17.79 19.00 4.04
C LEU A 74 17.74 19.86 2.77
N LYS A 75 17.00 20.98 2.81
CA LYS A 75 16.94 21.93 1.69
C LYS A 75 18.31 22.55 1.40
N LEU A 76 19.04 22.96 2.43
CA LEU A 76 20.39 23.52 2.28
C LEU A 76 21.38 22.48 1.74
N LEU A 77 21.36 21.26 2.28
CA LEU A 77 22.20 20.17 1.80
C LEU A 77 21.90 19.82 0.33
N GLN A 78 20.63 19.83 -0.06
CA GLN A 78 20.24 19.60 -1.45
C GLN A 78 20.78 20.69 -2.39
N GLN A 79 20.79 21.95 -1.97
CA GLN A 79 21.35 23.06 -2.76
C GLN A 79 22.87 22.96 -2.91
N ASP A 80 23.57 22.61 -1.83
CA ASP A 80 25.03 22.46 -1.83
C ASP A 80 25.48 21.30 -2.72
N LEU A 81 24.83 20.13 -2.57
CA LEU A 81 25.14 18.94 -3.38
C LEU A 81 24.78 19.12 -4.87
N ALA A 82 23.80 19.96 -5.20
CA ALA A 82 23.42 20.23 -6.59
C ALA A 82 24.57 20.84 -7.42
N LEU A 83 25.48 21.59 -6.78
CA LEU A 83 26.64 22.20 -7.45
C LEU A 83 27.66 21.16 -7.92
N SER A 84 27.68 19.99 -7.27
CA SER A 84 28.62 18.90 -7.55
C SER A 84 27.93 17.66 -8.15
N LYS A 85 26.65 17.76 -8.51
CA LYS A 85 25.87 16.65 -9.08
C LYS A 85 26.35 16.35 -10.50
N ASP A 86 26.69 15.08 -10.74
CA ASP A 86 27.03 14.55 -12.06
C ASP A 86 25.79 13.87 -12.67
N ASP A 87 25.14 14.54 -13.62
CA ASP A 87 23.89 14.07 -14.23
C ASP A 87 24.06 12.75 -15.00
N SER A 88 25.28 12.39 -15.40
CA SER A 88 25.54 11.10 -16.06
C SER A 88 25.45 9.89 -15.14
N LYS A 89 25.48 10.12 -13.80
CA LYS A 89 25.44 9.08 -12.77
C LYS A 89 24.10 8.96 -12.07
N VAL A 90 23.09 9.70 -12.54
CA VAL A 90 21.73 9.64 -11.98
C VAL A 90 21.14 8.26 -12.20
N THR A 91 20.70 7.61 -11.12
CA THR A 91 20.09 6.30 -11.18
C THR A 91 18.59 6.39 -11.42
N LYS A 92 17.96 5.28 -11.81
CA LYS A 92 16.50 5.18 -11.94
C LYS A 92 15.77 5.53 -10.63
N ASN A 93 16.35 5.16 -9.49
CA ASN A 93 15.75 5.43 -8.19
C ASN A 93 15.80 6.92 -7.83
N ASP A 94 16.85 7.64 -8.25
CA ASP A 94 16.95 9.08 -8.05
C ASP A 94 15.86 9.83 -8.83
N VAL A 95 15.65 9.44 -10.10
CA VAL A 95 14.57 10.00 -10.93
C VAL A 95 13.20 9.73 -10.32
N LEU A 96 12.96 8.50 -9.85
CA LEU A 96 11.70 8.15 -9.18
C LEU A 96 11.51 8.93 -7.87
N HIS A 97 12.58 9.14 -7.11
CA HIS A 97 12.53 9.92 -5.88
C HIS A 97 12.22 11.40 -6.16
N GLU A 98 12.92 12.02 -7.11
CA GLU A 98 12.68 13.40 -7.52
C GLU A 98 11.23 13.60 -8.00
N GLU A 99 10.70 12.67 -8.79
CA GLU A 99 9.30 12.71 -9.23
C GLU A 99 8.31 12.54 -8.05
N ASN A 100 8.59 11.65 -7.11
CA ASN A 100 7.75 11.49 -5.92
C ASN A 100 7.74 12.77 -5.07
N VAL A 101 8.90 13.40 -4.86
CA VAL A 101 9.02 14.67 -4.14
C VAL A 101 8.29 15.78 -4.89
N ARG A 102 8.42 15.86 -6.22
CA ARG A 102 7.72 16.82 -7.08
C ARG A 102 6.21 16.72 -6.98
N GLN A 103 5.69 15.50 -6.86
CA GLN A 103 4.25 15.24 -6.64
C GLN A 103 3.81 15.42 -5.18
N GLY A 104 4.72 15.81 -4.27
CA GLY A 104 4.41 15.97 -2.84
C GLY A 104 4.12 14.64 -2.13
N ARG A 105 4.55 13.51 -2.70
CA ARG A 105 4.38 12.18 -2.13
C ARG A 105 5.42 11.95 -1.04
N ASP A 106 4.99 11.30 0.02
CA ASP A 106 5.87 10.76 1.05
C ASP A 106 5.40 9.35 1.43
N LYS A 107 6.21 8.66 2.24
CA LYS A 107 5.96 7.27 2.63
C LYS A 107 4.55 7.06 3.20
N TYR A 108 4.07 7.95 4.06
CA TYR A 108 2.79 7.77 4.75
C TYR A 108 1.60 8.24 3.91
N LYS A 109 1.76 9.30 3.12
CA LYS A 109 0.77 9.71 2.11
C LYS A 109 0.52 8.59 1.10
N THR A 110 1.58 8.00 0.57
CA THR A 110 1.46 6.87 -0.37
C THR A 110 0.81 5.66 0.29
N LEU A 111 1.17 5.32 1.54
CA LEU A 111 0.52 4.22 2.27
C LEU A 111 -0.98 4.45 2.46
N ARG A 112 -1.40 5.67 2.83
CA ARG A 112 -2.82 6.06 2.90
C ARG A 112 -3.49 5.85 1.55
N ASP A 113 -2.92 6.41 0.49
CA ASP A 113 -3.54 6.41 -0.84
C ASP A 113 -3.75 4.99 -1.39
N ILE A 114 -2.77 4.09 -1.27
CA ILE A 114 -2.90 2.71 -1.77
C ILE A 114 -3.79 1.82 -0.88
N ARG A 115 -4.10 2.25 0.35
CA ARG A 115 -4.97 1.54 1.30
C ARG A 115 -6.42 2.06 1.29
N LYS A 116 -6.71 3.08 0.48
CA LYS A 116 -8.08 3.59 0.29
C LYS A 116 -8.99 2.51 -0.29
N GLY A 117 -10.25 2.56 0.12
CA GLY A 117 -11.28 1.62 -0.32
C GLY A 117 -11.21 0.27 0.39
N ASN A 118 -12.27 -0.52 0.18
CA ASN A 118 -12.41 -1.84 0.79
C ASN A 118 -11.43 -2.86 0.18
N THR A 119 -11.32 -4.03 0.83
CA THR A 119 -10.46 -5.13 0.38
C THR A 119 -10.78 -5.59 -1.04
N LYS A 120 -12.08 -5.65 -1.41
CA LYS A 120 -12.52 -6.06 -2.75
C LYS A 120 -11.93 -5.15 -3.83
N ARG A 121 -12.07 -3.82 -3.67
CA ARG A 121 -11.55 -2.83 -4.63
C ARG A 121 -10.03 -2.94 -4.80
N ARG A 122 -9.29 -3.17 -3.72
CA ARG A 122 -7.83 -3.35 -3.78
C ARG A 122 -7.43 -4.65 -4.48
N VAL A 123 -8.17 -5.74 -4.25
CA VAL A 123 -7.97 -7.01 -4.98
C VAL A 123 -8.30 -6.83 -6.46
N ASP A 124 -9.43 -6.21 -6.79
CA ASP A 124 -9.82 -5.95 -8.17
C ASP A 124 -8.80 -5.05 -8.89
N GLN A 125 -8.26 -4.02 -8.22
CA GLN A 125 -7.21 -3.17 -8.79
C GLN A 125 -5.96 -4.00 -9.10
N PHE A 126 -5.51 -4.85 -8.17
CA PHE A 126 -4.32 -5.68 -8.34
C PHE A 126 -4.43 -6.66 -9.51
N GLU A 127 -5.59 -7.30 -9.68
CA GLU A 127 -5.83 -8.26 -10.78
C GLU A 127 -5.90 -7.60 -12.16
N ASN A 128 -6.07 -6.27 -12.21
CA ASN A 128 -6.14 -5.48 -13.45
C ASN A 128 -4.86 -4.66 -13.72
N MET A 129 -3.76 -4.90 -12.98
CA MET A 129 -2.47 -4.22 -13.16
C MET A 129 -1.65 -4.74 -14.34
#